data_AF-A0A1Z5L996-F1
#
_entry.id   AF-A0A1Z5L996-F1
#
_cell.length_a   1.000
_cell.length_b   1.000
_cell.length_c   1.000
_cell.angle_alpha   90.00
_cell.angle_beta   90.00
_cell.angle_gamma   90.00
#
_symmetry.space_group_name_H-M   'P 1'
#
loop_
_entity.id
_entity.type
_entity.pdbx_description
1 polymer ?
#
loop_
_entity_poly.entity_id
_entity_poly.type
_entity_poly.pdbx_seq_one_letter_code
_entity_poly.pdbx_strand_id
1 'polypeptide(L)' 'MAPFIFQKKAGMSGDKLEKILPHKVFEGNRPTNSIMVDKITPFNLGLLIAMYEQKIFTQGIIWDIISFDQWGVELG' A
#
# COMPACT_ATOMS: atom_id res chain seq x y z
N MET A 1 8.34 -15.89 -12.77
CA MET A 1 8.32 -17.38 -12.72
C MET A 1 6.99 -17.98 -12.22
N ALA A 2 6.36 -17.43 -11.17
CA ALA A 2 5.10 -17.95 -10.63
C ALA A 2 3.91 -18.04 -11.63
N PRO A 3 3.61 -17.03 -12.47
CA PRO A 3 2.42 -17.04 -13.33
C PRO A 3 2.43 -18.14 -14.40
N PHE A 4 3.61 -18.46 -14.91
CA PHE A 4 3.81 -19.46 -15.96
C PHE A 4 3.48 -20.87 -15.48
N ILE A 5 3.86 -21.21 -14.25
CA ILE A 5 3.60 -22.53 -13.64
C ILE A 5 2.11 -22.70 -13.33
N PHE A 6 1.45 -21.65 -12.84
CA PHE A 6 0.00 -21.68 -12.57
C PHE A 6 -0.83 -21.87 -13.84
N GLN A 7 -0.46 -21.22 -14.95
CA GLN A 7 -1.21 -21.31 -16.20
C GLN A 7 -1.04 -22.66 -16.92
N LYS A 8 0.16 -23.27 -16.86
CA LYS A 8 0.35 -24.65 -17.34
C LYS A 8 -0.46 -25.66 -16.54
N LYS A 9 -0.55 -25.49 -15.21
CA LYS A 9 -1.41 -26.33 -14.35
C LYS A 9 -2.90 -26.15 -14.64
N ALA A 10 -3.32 -24.98 -15.13
CA ALA A 10 -4.69 -24.70 -15.56
C ALA A 10 -5.01 -25.24 -16.98
N GLY A 11 -4.12 -26.00 -17.61
CA GLY A 11 -4.36 -26.61 -18.93
C GLY A 11 -4.27 -25.64 -20.11
N MET A 12 -3.79 -24.41 -19.91
CA MET A 12 -3.59 -23.45 -20.99
C MET A 12 -2.24 -23.68 -21.69
N SER A 13 -2.26 -23.86 -23.03
CA SER A 13 -1.06 -24.06 -23.86
C SER A 13 -1.12 -23.25 -25.17
N GLY A 14 0.04 -23.08 -25.81
CA GLY A 14 0.19 -22.42 -27.12
C GLY A 14 -0.02 -20.90 -27.10
N ASP A 15 -0.39 -20.32 -28.24
CA ASP A 15 -0.55 -18.87 -28.47
C ASP A 15 -1.44 -18.15 -27.45
N LYS A 16 -2.42 -18.87 -26.87
CA LYS A 16 -3.29 -18.32 -25.82
C LYS A 16 -2.52 -18.05 -24.53
N LEU A 17 -1.55 -18.89 -24.19
CA LEU A 17 -0.70 -18.71 -23.02
C LEU A 17 0.21 -17.50 -23.19
N GLU A 18 0.84 -17.36 -24.36
CA GLU A 18 1.73 -16.24 -24.68
C GLU A 18 1.01 -14.90 -24.68
N LYS A 19 -0.24 -14.84 -25.19
CA LYS A 19 -1.06 -13.64 -25.16
C LYS A 19 -1.48 -13.23 -23.73
N ILE A 20 -1.69 -14.19 -22.83
CA ILE A 20 -2.20 -13.91 -21.48
C ILE A 20 -1.07 -13.67 -20.48
N LEU A 21 0.10 -14.26 -20.69
CA LEU A 21 1.26 -14.17 -19.79
C LEU A 21 1.61 -12.73 -19.36
N PRO A 22 1.74 -11.75 -20.28
CA PRO A 22 2.10 -10.38 -19.91
C PRO A 22 1.12 -9.74 -18.93
N HIS A 23 -0.17 -10.08 -19.00
CA HIS A 23 -1.23 -9.50 -18.15
C HIS A 23 -1.35 -10.18 -16.78
N LYS A 24 -0.68 -11.32 -16.57
CA LYS A 24 -0.71 -12.07 -15.30
C LYS A 24 0.65 -12.10 -14.59
N VAL A 25 1.64 -11.36 -15.10
CA VAL A 25 2.92 -11.17 -14.43
C VAL A 25 2.79 -10.06 -13.41
N PHE A 26 2.99 -10.41 -12.15
CA PHE A 26 3.15 -9.46 -11.06
C PHE A 26 4.63 -9.42 -10.69
N GLU A 27 5.27 -8.27 -10.87
CA GLU A 27 6.70 -8.05 -10.58
C GLU A 27 7.00 -8.07 -9.06
N GLY A 28 5.95 -8.00 -8.23
CA GLY A 28 6.10 -7.96 -6.77
C GLY A 28 6.69 -6.63 -6.29
N ASN A 29 7.40 -6.68 -5.15
CA ASN A 29 8.08 -5.54 -4.53
C ASN A 29 7.20 -4.29 -4.28
N ARG A 30 5.94 -4.54 -3.93
CA ARG A 30 4.98 -3.50 -3.53
C ARG A 30 4.81 -3.59 -2.01
N PRO A 31 5.55 -2.79 -1.23
CA PRO A 31 5.48 -2.87 0.23
C PRO A 31 4.08 -2.46 0.71
N THR A 32 3.57 -3.18 1.70
CA THR A 32 2.29 -2.89 2.35
C THR A 32 2.46 -2.95 3.86
N ASN A 33 1.68 -2.14 4.58
CA ASN A 33 1.58 -2.19 6.03
C ASN A 33 0.17 -2.64 6.41
N SER A 34 0.08 -3.65 7.29
CA SER A 34 -1.18 -4.13 7.84
C SER A 34 -1.19 -3.88 9.34
N ILE A 35 -2.19 -3.16 9.83
CA ILE A 35 -2.43 -2.95 11.27
C ILE A 35 -3.68 -3.74 11.62
N MET A 36 -3.54 -4.69 12.54
CA MET A 36 -4.62 -5.57 12.96
C MET A 36 -5.07 -5.19 14.37
N VAL A 37 -6.38 -5.08 14.55
CA VAL A 37 -7.04 -4.85 15.84
C VAL A 37 -8.23 -5.78 15.96
N ASP A 38 -8.51 -6.30 17.15
CA ASP A 38 -9.59 -7.28 17.36
C ASP A 38 -10.98 -6.68 17.11
N LYS A 39 -11.19 -5.42 17.52
CA LYS A 39 -12.44 -4.67 17.31
C LYS A 39 -12.17 -3.17 17.27
N ILE A 40 -12.93 -2.45 16.45
CA ILE A 40 -12.97 -0.99 16.50
C ILE A 40 -13.83 -0.56 17.69
N THR A 41 -13.18 -0.34 18.83
CA THR A 41 -13.74 0.34 20.00
C THR A 41 -13.33 1.81 19.98
N PRO A 42 -14.01 2.72 20.72
CA PRO A 42 -13.58 4.12 20.81
C PRO A 42 -12.12 4.27 21.23
N PHE A 43 -11.65 3.41 22.13
CA PHE A 43 -10.24 3.38 22.54
C PHE A 43 -9.31 2.98 21.38
N ASN A 44 -9.60 1.87 20.69
CA ASN A 44 -8.76 1.40 19.58
C ASN A 44 -8.78 2.37 18.39
N LEU A 45 -9.90 3.04 18.15
CA LEU A 45 -10.00 4.10 17.15
C LEU A 45 -9.12 5.31 17.53
N GLY A 46 -9.19 5.77 18.77
CA GLY A 46 -8.33 6.86 19.25
C GLY A 46 -6.85 6.51 19.17
N LEU A 47 -6.49 5.27 19.52
CA LEU A 47 -5.12 4.76 19.37
C LEU A 47 -4.65 4.79 17.90
N LEU A 48 -5.51 4.38 16.97
CA LEU A 48 -5.17 4.42 15.54
C LEU A 48 -4.96 5.86 15.05
N ILE A 49 -5.82 6.79 15.44
CA ILE A 49 -5.69 8.21 15.09
C ILE A 49 -4.38 8.77 15.64
N ALA A 50 -4.12 8.59 16.93
CA ALA A 50 -2.89 9.06 17.59
C ALA A 50 -1.62 8.49 16.93
N MET A 51 -1.65 7.21 16.53
CA MET A 51 -0.56 6.58 15.80
C MET A 51 -0.30 7.27 14.45
N TYR A 52 -1.35 7.65 13.69
CA TYR A 52 -1.19 8.38 12.44
C TYR A 52 -0.73 9.83 12.64
N GLU A 53 -1.22 10.52 13.67
CA GLU A 53 -0.74 11.86 14.04
C GLU A 53 0.76 11.85 14.35
N GLN A 54 1.20 10.92 15.21
CA GLN A 54 2.61 10.78 15.56
C GLN A 54 3.46 10.36 14.35
N LYS A 55 2.93 9.53 13.45
CA LYS A 55 3.61 9.14 12.20
C LYS A 55 3.91 10.37 11.35
N ILE A 56 2.91 11.23 11.10
CA ILE A 56 3.08 12.44 10.28
C ILE A 56 4.03 13.42 10.95
N PHE A 57 3.88 13.65 12.26
CA PHE A 57 4.79 14.51 13.02
C PHE A 57 6.24 14.02 12.92
N THR A 58 6.49 12.73 13.15
CA THR A 58 7.83 12.14 13.06
C THR A 58 8.41 12.26 11.66
N GLN A 59 7.59 12.07 10.62
CA GLN A 59 8.01 12.27 9.23
C GLN A 59 8.39 13.73 8.94
N GLY A 60 7.65 14.70 9.48
CA GLY A 60 7.99 16.12 9.38
C GLY A 60 9.34 16.45 9.99
N ILE A 61 9.64 15.91 11.17
CA ILE A 61 10.95 16.08 11.82
C ILE A 61 12.07 15.43 11.00
N ILE A 62 11.86 14.23 10.45
CA ILE A 62 12.86 13.55 9.60
C ILE A 62 13.19 14.37 8.35
N TRP A 63 12.18 15.03 7.76
CA TRP A 63 12.33 15.82 6.55
C TRP A 63 12.67 17.30 6.78
N ASP A 64 12.81 17.72 8.04
CA ASP A 64 13.06 19.12 8.42
C ASP A 64 12.01 20.09 7.83
N ILE A 65 10.73 19.72 7.94
CA ILE A 65 9.58 20.53 7.47
C ILE A 65 8.60 20.80 8.62
N ILE A 66 7.89 21.93 8.53
CA ILE A 66 6.89 22.32 9.52
C ILE A 66 5.58 21.57 9.22
N SER A 67 5.23 20.57 10.03
CA SER A 67 4.00 19.77 9.84
C SER A 67 2.69 20.50 10.17
N PHE A 68 2.76 21.72 10.70
CA PHE A 68 1.62 22.44 11.27
C PHE A 68 1.23 23.69 10.46
N ASP A 69 1.92 23.99 9.35
CA ASP A 69 1.62 25.13 8.51
C ASP A 69 0.79 24.74 7.27
N GLN A 70 0.18 25.75 6.62
CA GLN A 70 -0.64 25.54 5.43
C GLN A 70 -0.63 26.79 4.52
N TRP A 71 0.54 27.37 4.25
CA TRP A 71 0.65 28.58 3.42
C TRP A 71 0.09 28.42 1.99
N GLY A 72 0.07 27.18 1.47
CA GLY A 72 -0.37 26.88 0.11
C GLY A 72 -1.86 27.15 -0.19
N VAL A 73 -2.67 27.59 0.77
CA VAL A 73 -4.11 27.89 0.55
C VAL A 73 -4.45 29.37 0.49
N GLU A 74 -3.49 30.27 0.67
CA GLU A 74 -3.79 31.70 0.84
C GLU A 74 -4.07 32.47 -0.46
N LEU A 75 -3.63 31.96 -1.61
CA LEU A 75 -3.68 32.66 -2.90
C LEU A 75 -4.68 32.05 -3.90
N GLY A 76 -5.68 31.31 -3.39
CA GLY A 76 -6.72 30.63 -4.16
C GLY A 76 -8.01 31.44 -4.36
#